data_AF-A0AAD9K6F6-F1
#
_entry.id   AF-A0AAD9K6F6-F1
#
_cell.length_a   1.000
_cell.length_b   1.000
_cell.length_c   1.000
_cell.angle_alpha   90.00
_cell.angle_beta   90.00
_cell.angle_gamma   90.00
#
_symmetry.space_group_name_H-M   'P 1'
#
loop_
_entity.id
_entity.type
_entity.pdbx_description
1 polymer ?
#
loop_
_entity_poly.entity_id
_entity_poly.type
_entity_poly.pdbx_seq_one_letter_code
_entity_poly.pdbx_strand_id
1 'polypeptide(L)'
;MGSCGQPLALCGTISLIILVSLLCCTDSKSTARPSLCQYHASSGDCSFYHCLDVKLSCLRHTFEHRLAHRFCHRMHAHFDEFTAEKKHWADRTNKCVMRQLSKETASMDACRDVSSLVRQAFHTCAAKEDICTALWENRQPLLDIMTEKSWLSIVQAAKHCPRHVVNRFIFWTLEKLNV
;
A
#
# COMPACT_ATOMS: atom_id res chain seq x y z
N MET A 1 33.70 -0.05 -4.07
CA MET A 1 34.99 0.06 -3.35
C MET A 1 35.14 1.51 -2.93
N GLY A 2 34.75 1.83 -1.69
CA GLY A 2 34.87 3.18 -1.13
C GLY A 2 35.65 3.08 0.17
N SER A 3 36.90 3.51 0.12
CA SER A 3 37.86 3.45 1.22
C SER A 3 37.50 4.48 2.29
N CYS A 4 37.24 4.04 3.53
CA CYS A 4 37.39 4.91 4.70
C CYS A 4 38.87 4.88 5.11
N GLY A 5 39.58 5.97 4.83
CA GLY A 5 40.90 6.21 5.41
C GLY A 5 40.79 6.33 6.92
N GLN A 6 41.57 5.54 7.65
CA GLN A 6 41.79 5.68 9.08
C GLN A 6 42.70 6.88 9.34
N PRO A 7 42.37 7.78 10.30
CA PRO A 7 43.40 8.45 11.08
C PRO A 7 43.64 7.64 12.36
N LEU A 8 44.91 7.27 12.57
CA LEU A 8 45.44 6.78 13.83
C LEU A 8 45.10 7.77 14.96
N ALA A 9 44.25 7.36 15.90
CA ALA A 9 44.06 8.07 17.16
C ALA A 9 45.22 7.72 18.10
N LEU A 10 46.14 8.67 18.30
CA LEU A 10 47.07 8.70 19.42
C LEU A 10 46.25 8.74 20.72
N CYS A 11 46.36 7.68 21.51
CA CYS A 11 45.77 7.57 22.83
C CYS A 11 46.59 8.43 23.81
N GLY A 12 46.14 9.67 24.04
CA GLY A 12 46.72 10.57 25.04
C GLY A 12 46.17 10.26 26.44
N THR A 13 47.07 10.08 27.39
CA THR A 13 46.77 9.89 28.81
C THR A 13 46.34 11.20 29.48
N ILE A 14 45.24 11.10 30.24
CA ILE A 14 44.96 11.72 31.54
C ILE A 14 45.27 13.22 31.70
N SER A 15 44.23 14.05 31.62
CA SER A 15 43.77 14.87 32.76
C SER A 15 42.67 15.83 32.36
N LEU A 16 41.59 15.79 33.14
CA LEU A 16 40.64 16.86 33.45
C LEU A 16 39.99 17.62 32.29
N ILE A 17 38.65 17.67 32.35
CA ILE A 17 37.74 18.77 31.92
C ILE A 17 36.56 18.22 31.11
N ILE A 18 35.41 18.17 31.80
CA ILE A 18 34.06 18.49 31.29
C ILE A 18 33.44 17.53 30.25
N LEU A 19 32.54 16.67 30.74
CA LEU A 19 31.12 16.63 30.34
C LEU A 19 30.77 16.83 28.84
N VAL A 20 31.47 16.17 27.91
CA VAL A 20 31.05 16.10 26.50
C VAL A 20 31.37 14.72 25.93
N SER A 21 30.67 13.67 26.40
CA SER A 21 30.72 12.32 25.81
C SER A 21 29.50 12.04 24.92
N LEU A 22 28.88 13.08 24.36
CA LEU A 22 27.67 13.01 23.54
C LEU A 22 27.90 13.61 22.15
N LEU A 23 28.89 13.10 21.43
CA LEU A 23 29.15 13.31 20.00
C LEU A 23 30.12 12.16 19.60
N CYS A 24 29.89 11.27 18.64
CA CYS A 24 29.13 11.39 17.41
C CYS A 24 28.57 10.00 17.02
N CYS A 25 27.37 9.66 17.49
CA CYS A 25 26.48 8.78 16.74
C CYS A 25 25.15 9.52 16.59
N THR A 26 25.20 10.74 16.04
CA THR A 26 23.98 11.31 15.44
C THR A 26 23.72 10.48 14.19
N ASP A 27 22.90 9.45 14.39
CA ASP A 27 22.28 8.68 13.33
C ASP A 27 21.67 9.70 12.36
N SER A 28 22.32 9.86 11.21
CA SER A 28 21.82 10.70 10.14
C SER A 28 20.53 10.04 9.68
N LYS A 29 19.40 10.38 10.32
CA LYS A 29 18.10 10.35 9.66
C LYS A 29 18.22 11.32 8.52
N SER A 30 18.75 10.82 7.41
CA SER A 30 18.68 11.48 6.12
C SER A 30 17.22 11.87 5.95
N THR A 31 16.93 13.16 6.07
CA THR A 31 15.68 13.76 5.60
C THR A 31 15.75 13.76 4.07
N ALA A 32 15.88 12.57 3.49
CA ALA A 32 15.71 12.35 2.07
C ALA A 32 14.26 12.74 1.77
N ARG A 33 14.11 13.76 0.92
CA ARG A 33 12.80 14.14 0.39
C ARG A 33 12.16 12.87 -0.18
N PRO A 34 10.89 12.56 0.15
CA PRO A 34 10.23 11.39 -0.40
C PRO A 34 10.34 11.42 -1.92
N SER A 35 10.64 10.27 -2.54
CA SER A 35 10.58 10.18 -3.99
C SER A 35 9.17 10.53 -4.47
N LEU A 36 9.02 10.99 -5.72
CA LEU A 36 7.70 11.32 -6.27
C LEU A 36 6.70 10.14 -6.11
N CYS A 37 7.17 8.90 -6.27
CA CYS A 37 6.35 7.71 -6.02
C CYS A 37 5.90 7.61 -4.55
N GLN A 38 6.79 7.86 -3.60
CA GLN A 38 6.45 7.82 -2.17
C GLN A 38 5.45 8.92 -1.81
N TYR A 39 5.56 10.10 -2.44
CA TYR A 39 4.59 11.17 -2.28
C TYR A 39 3.19 10.72 -2.73
N HIS A 40 3.03 10.26 -3.98
CA HIS A 40 1.74 9.78 -4.48
C HIS A 40 1.20 8.61 -3.65
N ALA A 41 2.07 7.71 -3.19
CA ALA A 41 1.67 6.63 -2.30
C ALA A 41 1.12 7.12 -0.96
N SER A 42 1.74 8.16 -0.39
CA SER A 42 1.31 8.75 0.89
C SER A 42 -0.01 9.53 0.77
N SER A 43 -0.24 10.20 -0.37
CA SER A 43 -1.45 10.97 -0.63
C SER A 43 -2.62 10.10 -1.08
N GLY A 44 -2.37 8.87 -1.52
CA GLY A 44 -3.40 8.00 -2.11
C GLY A 44 -3.71 8.36 -3.57
N ASP A 45 -2.80 9.06 -4.24
CA ASP A 45 -2.97 9.52 -5.62
C ASP A 45 -2.70 8.37 -6.60
N CYS A 46 -3.65 8.11 -7.51
CA CYS A 46 -3.54 7.05 -8.51
C CYS A 46 -2.36 7.23 -9.48
N SER A 47 -1.78 8.43 -9.57
CA SER A 47 -0.50 8.71 -10.27
C SER A 47 0.66 7.88 -9.69
N PHE A 48 0.52 7.33 -8.48
CA PHE A 48 1.42 6.34 -7.91
C PHE A 48 1.70 5.17 -8.86
N TYR A 49 0.68 4.62 -9.49
CA TYR A 49 0.83 3.45 -10.38
C TYR A 49 1.59 3.80 -11.66
N HIS A 50 1.49 5.04 -12.15
CA HIS A 50 2.34 5.51 -13.24
C HIS A 50 3.81 5.59 -12.81
N CYS A 51 4.07 6.09 -11.60
CA CYS A 51 5.41 6.11 -11.04
C CYS A 51 5.98 4.69 -10.85
N LEU A 52 5.13 3.75 -10.43
CA LEU A 52 5.47 2.34 -10.27
C LEU A 52 5.83 1.69 -11.61
N ASP A 53 5.04 1.94 -12.66
CA ASP A 53 5.29 1.48 -14.03
C ASP A 53 6.65 1.95 -14.55
N VAL A 54 6.94 3.25 -14.40
CA VAL A 54 8.21 3.86 -14.83
C VAL A 54 9.38 3.28 -14.06
N LYS A 55 9.24 3.16 -12.73
CA LYS A 55 10.33 2.68 -11.87
C LYS A 55 10.71 1.23 -12.18
N LEU A 56 9.73 0.35 -12.30
CA LEU A 56 9.98 -1.08 -12.50
C LEU A 56 10.29 -1.43 -13.97
N SER A 57 10.29 -0.43 -14.87
CA SER A 57 10.39 -0.62 -16.32
C SER A 57 9.42 -1.67 -16.84
N CYS A 58 8.22 -1.74 -16.23
CA CYS A 58 7.23 -2.72 -16.60
C CYS A 58 6.44 -2.26 -17.81
N LEU A 59 6.56 -3.00 -18.91
CA LEU A 59 5.54 -2.98 -19.94
C LEU A 59 4.22 -3.40 -19.27
N ARG A 60 3.26 -2.48 -19.20
CA ARG A 60 1.88 -2.45 -18.63
C ARG A 60 1.05 -3.75 -18.52
N HIS A 61 1.61 -4.91 -18.16
CA HIS A 61 1.09 -6.19 -18.67
C HIS A 61 0.52 -7.20 -17.68
N THR A 62 0.54 -7.03 -16.36
CA THR A 62 -0.21 -7.96 -15.51
C THR A 62 -1.67 -7.54 -15.30
N PHE A 63 -2.58 -8.52 -15.24
CA PHE A 63 -4.01 -8.28 -15.05
C PHE A 63 -4.28 -7.56 -13.73
N GLU A 64 -3.57 -7.96 -12.67
CA GLU A 64 -3.71 -7.45 -11.33
C GLU A 64 -3.11 -6.05 -11.18
N HIS A 65 -2.02 -5.72 -11.90
CA HIS A 65 -1.54 -4.34 -11.94
C HIS A 65 -2.58 -3.42 -12.59
N ARG A 66 -3.13 -3.83 -13.74
CA ARG A 66 -4.23 -3.09 -14.39
C ARG A 66 -5.46 -3.00 -13.48
N LEU A 67 -5.73 -4.06 -12.71
CA LEU A 67 -6.80 -4.07 -11.73
C LEU A 67 -6.55 -3.08 -10.60
N ALA A 68 -5.34 -3.00 -10.03
CA ALA A 68 -4.99 -2.05 -8.97
C ALA A 68 -5.11 -0.60 -9.44
N HIS A 69 -4.59 -0.31 -10.63
CA HIS A 69 -4.73 1.01 -11.25
C HIS A 69 -6.20 1.36 -11.47
N ARG A 70 -6.99 0.46 -12.08
CA ARG A 70 -8.44 0.66 -12.25
C ARG A 70 -9.17 0.79 -10.94
N PHE A 71 -8.82 -0.03 -9.94
CA PHE A 71 -9.41 0.00 -8.62
C PHE A 71 -9.23 1.38 -8.00
N CYS A 72 -8.02 1.94 -8.03
CA CYS A 72 -7.78 3.28 -7.52
C CYS A 72 -8.66 4.35 -8.20
N HIS A 73 -8.68 4.37 -9.53
CA HIS A 73 -9.50 5.34 -10.27
C HIS A 73 -10.99 5.17 -10.03
N ARG A 74 -11.47 3.93 -9.93
CA ARG A 74 -12.89 3.64 -9.64
C ARG A 74 -13.24 3.97 -8.20
N MET A 75 -12.37 3.71 -7.24
CA MET A 75 -12.54 4.16 -5.85
C MET A 75 -12.69 5.67 -5.78
N HIS A 76 -11.94 6.43 -6.57
CA HIS A 76 -12.10 7.89 -6.64
C HIS A 76 -13.40 8.28 -7.34
N ALA A 77 -13.77 7.61 -8.45
CA ALA A 77 -14.99 7.92 -9.20
C ALA A 77 -16.27 7.64 -8.41
N HIS A 78 -16.29 6.56 -7.62
CA HIS A 78 -17.42 6.19 -6.78
C HIS A 78 -17.29 6.71 -5.34
N PHE A 79 -16.27 7.51 -5.02
CA PHE A 79 -15.98 7.92 -3.64
C PHE A 79 -17.20 8.58 -2.98
N ASP A 80 -17.96 9.37 -3.73
CA ASP A 80 -19.14 10.06 -3.23
C ASP A 80 -20.36 9.18 -2.96
N GLU A 81 -20.37 7.96 -3.47
CA GLU A 81 -21.41 6.96 -3.22
C GLU A 81 -21.19 6.21 -1.89
N PHE A 82 -20.00 6.31 -1.30
CA PHE A 82 -19.73 5.76 0.02
C PHE A 82 -20.36 6.62 1.11
N THR A 83 -20.81 5.98 2.19
CA THR A 83 -21.20 6.69 3.41
C THR A 83 -19.98 7.40 4.02
N ALA A 84 -20.18 8.43 4.85
CA ALA A 84 -19.09 9.23 5.40
C ALA A 84 -18.02 8.38 6.13
N GLU A 85 -18.46 7.44 6.98
CA GLU A 85 -17.56 6.51 7.68
C GLU A 85 -16.73 5.67 6.69
N LYS A 86 -17.34 5.30 5.57
CA LYS A 86 -16.78 4.34 4.63
C LYS A 86 -15.96 4.99 3.51
N LYS A 87 -16.15 6.29 3.25
CA LYS A 87 -15.17 7.15 2.58
C LYS A 87 -13.81 7.09 3.27
N HIS A 88 -13.80 7.06 4.60
CA HIS A 88 -12.54 6.90 5.34
C HIS A 88 -11.94 5.50 5.19
N TRP A 89 -12.74 4.43 5.19
CA TRP A 89 -12.24 3.08 4.91
C TRP A 89 -11.58 3.00 3.53
N ALA A 90 -12.27 3.53 2.51
CA ALA A 90 -11.82 3.60 1.14
C ALA A 90 -10.46 4.31 1.02
N ASP A 91 -10.37 5.52 1.56
CA ASP A 91 -9.16 6.35 1.56
C ASP A 91 -8.00 5.68 2.30
N ARG A 92 -8.23 5.18 3.52
CA ARG A 92 -7.19 4.53 4.32
C ARG A 92 -6.70 3.24 3.67
N THR A 93 -7.60 2.44 3.10
CA THR A 93 -7.24 1.21 2.38
C THR A 93 -6.38 1.52 1.16
N ASN A 94 -6.79 2.49 0.33
CA ASN A 94 -6.03 2.87 -0.87
C ASN A 94 -4.61 3.38 -0.51
N LYS A 95 -4.52 4.29 0.46
CA LYS A 95 -3.24 4.79 0.98
C LYS A 95 -2.39 3.69 1.60
N CYS A 96 -2.99 2.72 2.28
CA CYS A 96 -2.26 1.58 2.84
C CYS A 96 -1.64 0.73 1.72
N VAL A 97 -2.43 0.38 0.70
CA VAL A 97 -1.97 -0.45 -0.43
C VAL A 97 -0.80 0.22 -1.14
N MET A 98 -0.93 1.50 -1.49
CA MET A 98 0.13 2.21 -2.19
C MET A 98 1.39 2.36 -1.33
N ARG A 99 1.27 2.65 -0.03
CA ARG A 99 2.43 2.71 0.88
C ARG A 99 3.13 1.36 0.99
N GLN A 100 2.38 0.28 1.08
CA GLN A 100 2.94 -1.07 1.10
C GLN A 100 3.67 -1.38 -0.20
N LEU A 101 3.03 -1.15 -1.35
CA LEU A 101 3.66 -1.34 -2.66
C LEU A 101 4.91 -0.48 -2.83
N SER A 102 4.86 0.79 -2.42
CA SER A 102 6.02 1.68 -2.47
C SER A 102 7.20 1.18 -1.64
N LYS A 103 6.93 0.51 -0.52
CA LYS A 103 7.96 -0.08 0.35
C LYS A 103 8.52 -1.36 -0.27
N GLU A 104 7.67 -2.30 -0.67
CA GLU A 104 8.08 -3.59 -1.22
C GLU A 104 8.83 -3.45 -2.55
N THR A 105 8.48 -2.41 -3.33
CA THR A 105 9.13 -2.13 -4.62
C THR A 105 10.28 -1.13 -4.50
N ALA A 106 10.68 -0.73 -3.28
CA ALA A 106 11.72 0.29 -3.06
C ALA A 106 13.06 -0.09 -3.70
N SER A 107 13.44 -1.37 -3.63
CA SER A 107 14.69 -1.92 -4.17
C SER A 107 14.47 -2.89 -5.35
N MET A 108 13.28 -2.85 -5.95
CA MET A 108 12.97 -3.70 -7.10
C MET A 108 13.35 -2.95 -8.38
N ASP A 109 14.22 -3.56 -9.17
CA ASP A 109 14.70 -3.00 -10.45
C ASP A 109 14.16 -3.78 -11.66
N ALA A 110 13.37 -4.83 -11.41
CA ALA A 110 12.76 -5.67 -12.45
C ALA A 110 11.31 -6.01 -12.11
N CYS A 111 10.53 -6.29 -13.16
CA CYS A 111 9.16 -6.79 -13.07
C CYS A 111 9.12 -8.21 -12.52
N ARG A 112 9.37 -8.36 -11.22
CA ARG A 112 8.91 -9.54 -10.48
C ARG A 112 7.38 -9.53 -10.45
N ASP A 113 6.77 -10.60 -9.94
CA ASP A 113 5.32 -10.76 -9.83
C ASP A 113 4.68 -9.67 -8.93
N VAL A 114 4.54 -8.45 -9.48
CA VAL A 114 3.87 -7.30 -8.85
C VAL A 114 2.40 -7.65 -8.61
N SER A 115 1.83 -8.59 -9.37
CA SER A 115 0.47 -9.05 -9.16
C SER A 115 0.26 -9.72 -7.81
N SER A 116 1.18 -10.60 -7.41
CA SER A 116 1.16 -11.21 -6.08
C SER A 116 1.27 -10.15 -4.99
N LEU A 117 2.16 -9.16 -5.16
CA LEU A 117 2.37 -8.07 -4.22
C LEU A 117 1.15 -7.17 -4.09
N VAL A 118 0.53 -6.78 -5.22
CA VAL A 118 -0.70 -5.99 -5.26
C VAL A 118 -1.83 -6.71 -4.53
N ARG A 119 -2.05 -7.97 -4.86
CA ARG A 119 -3.12 -8.78 -4.26
C ARG A 119 -2.90 -8.94 -2.76
N GLN A 120 -1.67 -9.24 -2.34
CA GLN A 120 -1.31 -9.37 -0.94
C GLN A 120 -1.48 -8.03 -0.20
N ALA A 121 -0.98 -6.93 -0.76
CA ALA A 121 -1.13 -5.60 -0.19
C ALA A 121 -2.60 -5.22 -0.02
N PHE A 122 -3.45 -5.46 -1.03
CA PHE A 122 -4.89 -5.23 -0.93
C PHE A 122 -5.51 -6.03 0.21
N HIS A 123 -5.29 -7.36 0.27
CA HIS A 123 -5.87 -8.19 1.32
C HIS A 123 -5.42 -7.73 2.72
N THR A 124 -4.13 -7.47 2.91
CA THR A 124 -3.58 -7.01 4.20
C THR A 124 -4.15 -5.66 4.60
N CYS A 125 -4.20 -4.70 3.69
CA CYS A 125 -4.68 -3.36 3.98
C CYS A 125 -6.19 -3.30 4.22
N ALA A 126 -6.98 -3.96 3.39
CA ALA A 126 -8.43 -4.01 3.58
C ALA A 126 -8.80 -4.68 4.90
N ALA A 127 -8.11 -5.76 5.26
CA ALA A 127 -8.26 -6.42 6.56
C ALA A 127 -7.91 -5.47 7.73
N LYS A 128 -6.76 -4.79 7.63
CA LYS A 128 -6.28 -3.84 8.66
C LYS A 128 -7.24 -2.68 8.88
N GLU A 129 -7.84 -2.17 7.82
CA GLU A 129 -8.75 -1.02 7.87
C GLU A 129 -10.20 -1.40 8.21
N ASP A 130 -10.44 -2.67 8.59
CA ASP A 130 -11.74 -3.24 8.95
C ASP A 130 -12.74 -3.37 7.80
N ILE A 131 -12.36 -4.18 6.81
CA ILE A 131 -13.27 -4.58 5.72
C ILE A 131 -14.57 -5.21 6.22
N CYS A 132 -14.61 -5.82 7.41
CA CYS A 132 -15.80 -6.54 7.88
C CYS A 132 -16.99 -5.60 8.10
N THR A 133 -16.75 -4.40 8.62
CA THR A 133 -17.80 -3.37 8.77
C THR A 133 -18.06 -2.62 7.47
N ALA A 134 -17.08 -2.53 6.57
CA ALA A 134 -17.26 -1.89 5.27
C ALA A 134 -18.00 -2.76 4.24
N LEU A 135 -17.96 -4.09 4.38
CA LEU A 135 -18.37 -5.00 3.31
C LEU A 135 -19.85 -4.87 2.94
N TRP A 136 -20.75 -4.92 3.93
CA TRP A 136 -22.19 -5.00 3.64
C TRP A 136 -22.76 -3.66 3.20
N GLU A 137 -22.42 -2.58 3.89
CA GLU A 137 -22.97 -1.25 3.61
C GLU A 137 -22.52 -0.71 2.25
N ASN A 138 -21.28 -1.03 1.82
CA ASN A 138 -20.73 -0.58 0.55
C ASN A 138 -20.78 -1.65 -0.53
N ARG A 139 -21.58 -2.70 -0.35
CA ARG A 139 -21.59 -3.86 -1.26
C ARG A 139 -21.79 -3.48 -2.73
N GLN A 140 -22.64 -2.50 -3.02
CA GLN A 140 -22.91 -2.01 -4.36
C GLN A 140 -21.70 -1.28 -4.97
N PRO A 141 -21.20 -0.16 -4.40
CA PRO A 141 -20.02 0.51 -4.96
C PRO A 141 -18.79 -0.40 -4.97
N LEU A 142 -18.61 -1.30 -3.99
CA LEU A 142 -17.54 -2.28 -4.01
C LEU A 142 -17.63 -3.25 -5.21
N LEU A 143 -18.83 -3.71 -5.56
CA LEU A 143 -19.06 -4.55 -6.72
C LEU A 143 -18.79 -3.79 -8.03
N ASP A 144 -19.27 -2.54 -8.12
CA ASP A 144 -19.07 -1.67 -9.27
C ASP A 144 -17.58 -1.39 -9.52
N ILE A 145 -16.82 -1.21 -8.43
CA ILE A 145 -15.37 -1.01 -8.45
C ILE A 145 -14.64 -2.28 -8.88
N MET A 146 -14.96 -3.43 -8.28
CA MET A 146 -14.16 -4.66 -8.41
C MET A 146 -14.44 -5.50 -9.66
N THR A 147 -15.42 -5.17 -10.51
CA THR A 147 -15.83 -5.98 -11.69
C THR A 147 -16.25 -7.42 -11.37
N GLU A 148 -16.98 -8.04 -12.30
CA GLU A 148 -17.38 -9.45 -12.27
C GLU A 148 -16.20 -10.43 -12.08
N LYS A 149 -15.01 -10.09 -12.60
CA LYS A 149 -13.85 -11.00 -12.59
C LYS A 149 -12.96 -10.87 -11.35
N SER A 150 -13.20 -9.89 -10.47
CA SER A 150 -12.31 -9.63 -9.32
C SER A 150 -12.99 -9.35 -7.99
N TRP A 151 -14.32 -9.43 -7.91
CA TRP A 151 -15.03 -9.36 -6.62
C TRP A 151 -14.57 -10.43 -5.61
N LEU A 152 -14.05 -11.58 -6.08
CA LEU A 152 -13.43 -12.60 -5.22
C LEU A 152 -12.23 -12.07 -4.41
N SER A 153 -11.56 -11.01 -4.85
CA SER A 153 -10.49 -10.37 -4.06
C SER A 153 -11.06 -9.71 -2.79
N ILE A 154 -12.29 -9.20 -2.83
CA ILE A 154 -13.00 -8.71 -1.64
C ILE A 154 -13.24 -9.87 -0.66
N VAL A 155 -13.74 -11.00 -1.17
CA VAL A 155 -14.00 -12.20 -0.34
C VAL A 155 -12.72 -12.69 0.32
N GLN A 156 -11.63 -12.75 -0.45
CA GLN A 156 -10.33 -13.17 0.05
C GLN A 156 -9.78 -12.22 1.13
N ALA A 157 -9.97 -10.90 0.97
CA ALA A 157 -9.64 -9.91 1.99
C ALA A 157 -10.51 -10.08 3.24
N ALA A 158 -11.81 -10.38 3.06
CA ALA A 158 -12.78 -10.56 4.14
C ALA A 158 -12.78 -11.96 4.76
N LYS A 159 -11.82 -12.84 4.44
CA LYS A 159 -11.81 -14.24 4.92
C LYS A 159 -11.80 -14.39 6.45
N HIS A 160 -11.38 -13.36 7.17
CA HIS A 160 -11.33 -13.33 8.63
C HIS A 160 -12.61 -12.76 9.26
N CYS A 161 -13.55 -12.25 8.46
CA CYS A 161 -14.80 -11.70 8.96
C CYS A 161 -15.75 -12.83 9.44
N PRO A 162 -16.76 -12.50 10.27
CA PRO A 162 -17.77 -13.47 10.64
C PRO A 162 -18.42 -14.10 9.40
N ARG A 163 -18.53 -15.44 9.39
CA ARG A 163 -19.02 -16.21 8.22
C ARG A 163 -20.34 -15.69 7.65
N HIS A 164 -21.26 -15.26 8.53
CA HIS A 164 -22.56 -14.74 8.10
C HIS A 164 -22.44 -13.43 7.30
N VAL A 165 -21.46 -12.56 7.61
CA VAL A 165 -21.21 -11.32 6.86
C VAL A 165 -20.70 -11.65 5.46
N VAL A 166 -19.71 -12.55 5.38
CA VAL A 166 -19.10 -12.97 4.10
C VAL A 166 -20.11 -13.70 3.23
N ASN A 167 -20.84 -14.68 3.78
CA ASN A 167 -21.84 -15.43 3.03
C ASN A 167 -22.95 -14.52 2.51
N ARG A 168 -23.42 -13.56 3.33
CA ARG A 168 -24.44 -12.60 2.91
C ARG A 168 -23.95 -11.78 1.71
N PHE A 169 -22.71 -11.31 1.73
CA PHE A 169 -22.11 -10.59 0.61
C PHE A 169 -21.95 -11.47 -0.64
N ILE A 170 -21.48 -12.72 -0.48
CA ILE A 170 -21.33 -13.68 -1.60
C ILE A 170 -22.67 -13.93 -2.28
N PHE A 171 -23.71 -14.31 -1.53
CA PHE A 171 -25.01 -14.64 -2.11
C PHE A 171 -25.64 -13.43 -2.81
N TRP A 172 -25.56 -12.26 -2.20
CA TRP A 172 -26.02 -11.02 -2.82
C TRP A 172 -25.26 -10.70 -4.12
N THR A 173 -23.95 -10.95 -4.16
CA THR A 173 -23.12 -10.72 -5.35
C THR A 173 -23.48 -11.68 -6.48
N LEU A 174 -23.64 -12.98 -6.18
CA LEU A 174 -24.03 -13.99 -7.17
C LEU A 174 -25.40 -13.67 -7.80
N GLU A 175 -26.38 -13.29 -6.96
CA GLU A 175 -27.69 -12.84 -7.42
C GLU A 175 -27.59 -11.63 -8.37
N LYS A 176 -26.72 -10.66 -8.05
CA LYS A 176 -26.52 -9.46 -8.88
C LYS A 176 -25.80 -9.73 -10.20
N LEU A 177 -24.90 -10.71 -10.22
CA LEU A 177 -24.17 -11.08 -11.43
C LEU A 177 -24.95 -12.07 -12.30
N ASN A 178 -26.10 -12.58 -11.83
CA ASN A 178 -26.90 -13.60 -12.51
C ASN A 178 -26.07 -14.87 -12.82
N VAL A 179 -25.28 -15.31 -11.83
CA VAL A 179 -24.39 -16.50 -11.86
C VAL A 179 -24.85 -17.52 -10.83
#